data_AF-A0A1I2JSF6-F1
#
_entry.id   AF-A0A1I2JSF6-F1
#
_cell.length_a   1.000
_cell.length_b   1.000
_cell.length_c   1.000
_cell.angle_alpha   90.00
_cell.angle_beta   90.00
_cell.angle_gamma   90.00
#
_symmetry.space_group_name_H-M   'P 1'
#
loop_
_entity.id
_entity.type
_entity.pdbx_description
1 polymer ?
#
loop_
_entity_poly.entity_id
_entity_poly.type
_entity_poly.pdbx_seq_one_letter_code
_entity_poly.pdbx_strand_id
1 'polypeptide(L)'
;MKSYVIILLALFLVACSDDPLDKEFEQYTGRYTIVSYKSDIAVDLNNDKSSSNELTDEITSFSFVDLEVRPLENSTNSAQLLSFFFPKTWLSSDAEAGGSEGWANHISYGFWTTYHYENNSFVLKDKSYLEQGSNGREDVSRTVTINSDLEVVDPDHLKLLISKEYYDFKTGSWIMLDIEIVYERMVF
;
A
#
# COMPACT_ATOMS: atom_id res chain seq x y z
N MET A 1 61.08 -2.61 -45.14
CA MET A 1 59.79 -2.06 -45.61
C MET A 1 58.70 -2.98 -45.08
N LYS A 2 58.06 -2.61 -43.97
CA LYS A 2 56.72 -1.99 -43.87
C LYS A 2 55.63 -2.94 -44.40
N SER A 3 54.59 -3.34 -43.69
CA SER A 3 54.12 -3.11 -42.32
C SER A 3 53.06 -4.19 -42.07
N TYR A 4 53.15 -4.98 -40.99
CA TYR A 4 52.00 -5.72 -40.50
C TYR A 4 51.23 -4.79 -39.56
N VAL A 5 50.15 -4.23 -40.07
CA VAL A 5 49.20 -3.42 -39.30
C VAL A 5 48.39 -4.40 -38.45
N ILE A 6 48.83 -4.61 -37.21
CA ILE A 6 48.03 -5.28 -36.18
C ILE A 6 47.07 -4.22 -35.65
N ILE A 7 45.82 -4.21 -36.14
CA ILE A 7 44.72 -3.47 -35.51
C ILE A 7 44.35 -4.27 -34.27
N LEU A 8 45.01 -3.94 -33.16
CA LEU A 8 44.52 -4.28 -31.82
C LEU A 8 43.33 -3.33 -31.57
N LEU A 9 42.14 -3.74 -32.00
CA LEU A 9 40.92 -3.06 -31.63
C LEU A 9 40.73 -3.28 -30.13
N ALA A 10 41.18 -2.30 -29.35
CA ALA A 10 40.84 -2.17 -27.95
C ALA A 10 39.32 -2.18 -27.87
N LEU A 11 38.78 -3.35 -27.52
CA LEU A 11 37.46 -3.48 -26.94
C LEU A 11 37.47 -2.53 -25.74
N PHE A 12 36.91 -1.34 -25.95
CA PHE A 12 36.38 -0.53 -24.89
C PHE A 12 35.41 -1.45 -24.15
N LEU A 13 35.91 -2.08 -23.09
CA LEU A 13 35.12 -2.50 -21.96
C LEU A 13 34.47 -1.22 -21.48
N VAL A 14 33.31 -0.91 -22.06
CA VAL A 14 32.25 -0.22 -21.35
C VAL A 14 31.95 -1.18 -20.21
N ALA A 15 32.73 -1.06 -19.14
CA ALA A 15 32.26 -1.44 -17.84
C ALA A 15 30.95 -0.68 -17.71
N CYS A 16 29.84 -1.40 -17.79
CA CYS A 16 28.66 -1.03 -17.04
C CYS A 16 29.19 -0.78 -15.63
N SER A 17 29.39 0.49 -15.28
CA SER A 17 29.36 0.84 -13.87
C SER A 17 27.96 0.42 -13.46
N ASP A 18 27.85 -0.71 -12.77
CA ASP A 18 26.76 -0.88 -11.82
C ASP A 18 26.88 0.34 -10.93
N ASP A 19 26.05 1.36 -11.22
CA ASP A 19 25.92 2.50 -10.34
C ASP A 19 25.64 1.90 -8.97
N PRO A 20 26.38 2.30 -7.92
CA PRO A 20 26.01 1.95 -6.57
C PRO A 20 24.71 2.70 -6.31
N LEU A 21 23.58 2.11 -6.72
CA LEU A 21 22.26 2.54 -6.32
C LEU A 21 22.30 2.61 -4.80
N ASP A 22 22.09 3.82 -4.28
CA ASP A 22 22.11 4.13 -2.87
C ASP A 22 21.28 3.07 -2.12
N LYS A 23 21.99 2.21 -1.38
CA LYS A 23 21.42 1.07 -0.64
C LYS A 23 20.75 1.50 0.67
N GLU A 24 20.59 2.80 0.90
CA GLU A 24 20.04 3.35 2.14
C GLU A 24 18.64 2.79 2.45
N PHE A 25 17.86 2.47 1.40
CA PHE A 25 16.53 1.91 1.56
C PHE A 25 16.54 0.42 1.95
N GLU A 26 17.64 -0.32 1.75
CA GLU A 26 17.70 -1.78 1.95
C GLU A 26 17.34 -2.16 3.39
N GLN A 27 17.75 -1.33 4.35
CA GLN A 27 17.43 -1.55 5.76
C GLN A 27 15.93 -1.53 6.03
N TYR A 28 15.12 -0.89 5.18
CA TYR A 28 13.65 -0.76 5.28
C TYR A 28 12.89 -1.75 4.39
N THR A 29 13.60 -2.59 3.65
CA THR A 29 12.96 -3.68 2.88
C THR A 29 12.40 -4.74 3.82
N GLY A 30 11.29 -5.36 3.44
CA GLY A 30 10.65 -6.37 4.28
C GLY A 30 9.14 -6.38 4.17
N ARG A 31 8.53 -7.06 5.15
CA ARG A 31 7.09 -7.22 5.30
C ARG A 31 6.64 -6.51 6.56
N TYR A 32 5.48 -5.88 6.46
CA TYR A 32 4.93 -5.08 7.54
C TYR A 32 3.45 -5.41 7.73
N THR A 33 2.97 -5.21 8.97
CA THR A 33 1.56 -5.26 9.32
C THR A 33 1.08 -3.87 9.71
N ILE A 34 -0.20 -3.59 9.55
CA ILE A 34 -0.81 -2.36 10.06
C ILE A 34 -0.96 -2.47 11.58
N VAL A 35 -0.45 -1.48 12.31
CA VAL A 35 -0.60 -1.36 13.77
C VAL A 35 -1.47 -0.18 14.19
N SER A 36 -1.73 0.77 13.27
CA SER A 36 -2.74 1.80 13.42
C SER A 36 -3.30 2.15 12.04
N TYR A 37 -4.63 2.27 11.96
CA TYR A 37 -5.39 2.59 10.75
C TYR A 37 -6.40 3.68 11.12
N LYS A 38 -5.92 4.90 11.33
CA LYS A 38 -6.66 5.94 12.02
C LYS A 38 -7.33 6.92 11.07
N SER A 39 -8.66 7.01 11.11
CA SER A 39 -9.45 7.98 10.34
C SER A 39 -9.55 9.34 11.03
N ASP A 40 -9.76 10.38 10.22
CA ASP A 40 -10.02 11.75 10.63
C ASP A 40 -11.34 11.91 11.42
N ILE A 41 -12.33 11.06 11.14
CA ILE A 41 -13.62 11.01 11.84
C ILE A 41 -13.95 9.60 12.34
N ALA A 42 -14.68 9.51 13.46
CA ALA A 42 -15.11 8.24 14.03
C ALA A 42 -16.32 7.66 13.27
N VAL A 43 -16.28 6.36 12.98
CA VAL A 43 -17.24 5.65 12.11
C VAL A 43 -17.59 4.29 12.69
N ASP A 44 -18.75 3.74 12.32
CA ASP A 44 -19.20 2.38 12.65
C ASP A 44 -19.12 1.53 11.38
N LEU A 45 -18.08 0.70 11.22
CA LEU A 45 -17.91 -0.11 10.00
C LEU A 45 -18.40 -1.55 10.16
N ASN A 46 -18.66 -1.99 11.39
CA ASN A 46 -19.04 -3.36 11.70
C ASN A 46 -20.50 -3.52 12.19
N ASN A 47 -21.24 -2.41 12.29
CA ASN A 47 -22.62 -2.30 12.76
C ASN A 47 -22.81 -2.73 14.22
N ASP A 48 -21.82 -2.49 15.09
CA ASP A 48 -21.92 -2.78 16.53
C ASP A 48 -22.47 -1.60 17.36
N LYS A 49 -22.76 -0.46 16.70
CA LYS A 49 -23.27 0.81 17.26
C LYS A 49 -22.25 1.58 18.09
N SER A 50 -20.99 1.14 18.11
CA SER A 50 -19.84 1.92 18.54
C SER A 50 -19.25 2.62 17.32
N SER A 51 -18.51 3.70 17.54
CA SER A 51 -17.74 4.32 16.47
C SER A 51 -16.33 4.57 16.95
N SER A 52 -15.33 4.18 16.16
CA SER A 52 -13.93 4.43 16.43
C SER A 52 -13.29 5.29 15.34
N ASN A 53 -12.31 6.11 15.75
CA ASN A 53 -11.34 6.68 14.81
C ASN A 53 -10.25 5.66 14.46
N GLU A 54 -10.03 4.66 15.30
CA GLU A 54 -9.06 3.61 15.08
C GLU A 54 -9.78 2.45 14.38
N LEU A 55 -9.66 2.41 13.06
CA LEU A 55 -10.43 1.49 12.23
C LEU A 55 -9.97 0.03 12.41
N THR A 56 -8.83 -0.21 13.08
CA THR A 56 -8.48 -1.57 13.53
C THR A 56 -9.45 -2.13 14.57
N ASP A 57 -10.21 -1.29 15.28
CA ASP A 57 -11.32 -1.72 16.14
C ASP A 57 -12.58 -2.09 15.33
N GLU A 58 -12.73 -1.50 14.15
CA GLU A 58 -13.91 -1.62 13.28
C GLU A 58 -13.74 -2.72 12.21
N ILE A 59 -12.49 -3.06 11.85
CA ILE A 59 -12.15 -3.97 10.75
C ILE A 59 -11.37 -5.16 11.31
N THR A 60 -11.91 -6.38 11.17
CA THR A 60 -11.25 -7.60 11.66
C THR A 60 -10.42 -8.33 10.60
N SER A 61 -10.39 -7.84 9.35
CA SER A 61 -9.80 -8.56 8.21
C SER A 61 -8.61 -7.83 7.58
N PHE A 62 -7.57 -7.62 8.37
CA PHE A 62 -6.26 -7.25 7.86
C PHE A 62 -5.52 -8.47 7.30
N SER A 63 -4.58 -8.23 6.39
CA SER A 63 -3.77 -9.28 5.79
C SER A 63 -2.72 -9.77 6.79
N PHE A 64 -2.17 -10.97 6.57
CA PHE A 64 -0.96 -11.38 7.30
C PHE A 64 0.25 -10.48 6.95
N VAL A 65 0.22 -9.88 5.75
CA VAL A 65 1.19 -8.89 5.28
C VAL A 65 0.40 -7.75 4.64
N ASP A 66 0.42 -6.58 5.27
CA ASP A 66 -0.33 -5.40 4.80
C ASP A 66 0.51 -4.49 3.90
N LEU A 67 1.84 -4.59 4.01
CA LEU A 67 2.79 -3.90 3.14
C LEU A 67 4.02 -4.79 2.91
N GLU A 68 4.45 -4.88 1.66
CA GLU A 68 5.74 -5.46 1.27
C GLU A 68 6.59 -4.42 0.53
N VAL A 69 7.80 -4.17 1.04
CA VAL A 69 8.81 -3.30 0.44
C VAL A 69 9.88 -4.19 -0.19
N ARG A 70 9.94 -4.20 -1.53
CA ARG A 70 10.90 -4.99 -2.32
C ARG A 70 12.04 -4.13 -2.88
N PRO A 71 13.23 -4.70 -3.14
CA PRO A 71 13.60 -6.12 -3.08
C PRO A 71 13.70 -6.69 -1.65
N LEU A 72 13.39 -7.98 -1.49
CA LEU A 72 13.65 -8.70 -0.24
C LEU A 72 15.10 -9.18 -0.21
N GLU A 73 15.71 -9.29 0.99
CA GLU A 73 17.13 -9.64 1.20
C GLU A 73 17.62 -10.87 0.41
N ASN A 74 16.75 -11.87 0.22
CA ASN A 74 17.06 -13.12 -0.50
C ASN A 74 16.38 -13.23 -1.87
N SER A 75 15.91 -12.12 -2.44
CA SER A 75 15.26 -12.08 -3.74
C SER A 75 16.30 -11.96 -4.87
N THR A 76 16.22 -12.84 -5.88
CA THR A 76 16.96 -12.66 -7.14
C THR A 76 16.36 -11.56 -8.02
N ASN A 77 15.21 -11.02 -7.64
CA ASN A 77 14.53 -9.93 -8.31
C ASN A 77 14.83 -8.62 -7.58
N SER A 78 15.53 -7.71 -8.24
CA SER A 78 15.91 -6.38 -7.75
C SER A 78 14.83 -5.30 -8.00
N ALA A 79 13.63 -5.68 -8.44
CA ALA A 79 12.55 -4.74 -8.69
C ALA A 79 12.16 -4.00 -7.39
N GLN A 80 12.27 -2.67 -7.45
CA GLN A 80 11.81 -1.75 -6.42
C GLN A 80 10.29 -1.60 -6.53
N LEU A 81 9.58 -2.32 -5.66
CA LEU A 81 8.12 -2.39 -5.67
C LEU A 81 7.60 -2.25 -4.24
N LEU A 82 6.59 -1.40 -4.08
CA LEU A 82 5.73 -1.38 -2.90
C LEU A 82 4.46 -2.16 -3.25
N SER A 83 4.06 -3.06 -2.38
CA SER A 83 2.80 -3.79 -2.47
C SER A 83 1.99 -3.53 -1.22
N PHE A 84 0.93 -2.75 -1.34
CA PHE A 84 0.00 -2.40 -0.28
C PHE A 84 -1.22 -3.31 -0.34
N PHE A 85 -1.76 -3.64 0.83
CA PHE A 85 -2.97 -4.43 0.98
C PHE A 85 -3.91 -3.73 1.94
N PHE A 86 -4.93 -3.07 1.39
CA PHE A 86 -5.89 -2.30 2.17
C PHE A 86 -7.21 -3.07 2.32
N PRO A 87 -7.92 -2.95 3.46
CA PRO A 87 -9.19 -3.62 3.65
C PRO A 87 -10.27 -2.98 2.78
N LYS A 88 -10.82 -3.71 1.82
CA LYS A 88 -11.96 -3.31 0.99
C LYS A 88 -13.26 -3.81 1.61
N THR A 89 -14.26 -2.94 1.68
CA THR A 89 -15.60 -3.27 2.18
C THR A 89 -16.38 -4.14 1.20
N TRP A 90 -17.04 -5.16 1.73
CA TRP A 90 -18.06 -5.97 1.08
C TRP A 90 -19.31 -5.98 1.96
N LEU A 91 -20.42 -5.45 1.43
CA LEU A 91 -21.67 -5.31 2.17
C LEU A 91 -22.59 -6.50 1.93
N SER A 92 -23.41 -6.82 2.92
CA SER A 92 -24.62 -7.62 2.73
C SER A 92 -25.64 -6.88 1.86
N SER A 93 -26.52 -7.61 1.17
CA SER A 93 -27.56 -6.99 0.33
C SER A 93 -28.52 -6.08 1.08
N ASP A 94 -28.76 -6.32 2.38
CA ASP A 94 -29.62 -5.47 3.22
C ASP A 94 -28.96 -4.10 3.47
N ALA A 95 -27.65 -4.09 3.72
CA ALA A 95 -26.88 -2.85 3.86
C ALA A 95 -26.76 -2.08 2.53
N GLU A 96 -26.62 -2.79 1.40
CA GLU A 96 -26.58 -2.18 0.06
C GLU A 96 -27.88 -1.49 -0.33
N ALA A 97 -29.02 -1.91 0.22
CA ALA A 97 -30.32 -1.27 0.02
C ALA A 97 -30.46 0.07 0.77
N GLY A 98 -29.42 0.50 1.51
CA GLY A 98 -29.41 1.75 2.27
C GLY A 98 -30.04 1.65 3.65
N GLY A 99 -30.18 0.43 4.18
CA GLY A 99 -30.65 0.19 5.54
C GLY A 99 -29.50 0.19 6.55
N SER A 100 -29.81 0.56 7.80
CA SER A 100 -28.93 0.31 8.97
C SER A 100 -28.95 -1.16 9.42
N GLU A 101 -29.73 -1.99 8.74
CA GLU A 101 -29.81 -3.43 8.94
C GLU A 101 -28.85 -4.12 7.97
N GLY A 102 -28.08 -5.10 8.45
CA GLY A 102 -27.09 -5.82 7.66
C GLY A 102 -25.72 -5.87 8.32
N TRP A 103 -24.73 -6.34 7.57
CA TRP A 103 -23.34 -6.45 7.99
C TRP A 103 -22.39 -6.05 6.87
N ALA A 104 -21.15 -5.74 7.25
CA ALA A 104 -20.02 -5.59 6.35
C ALA A 104 -18.94 -6.61 6.68
N ASN A 105 -18.30 -7.13 5.65
CA ASN A 105 -17.04 -7.83 5.74
C ASN A 105 -15.97 -6.97 5.06
N HIS A 106 -14.72 -7.21 5.41
CA HIS A 106 -13.59 -6.58 4.78
C HIS A 106 -12.72 -7.65 4.13
N ILE A 107 -12.19 -7.37 2.94
CA ILE A 107 -11.27 -8.27 2.24
C ILE A 107 -10.02 -7.51 1.85
N SER A 108 -8.86 -8.16 1.91
CA SER A 108 -7.61 -7.54 1.47
C SER A 108 -7.65 -7.23 -0.03
N TYR A 109 -7.33 -5.99 -0.40
CA TYR A 109 -7.26 -5.52 -1.79
C TYR A 109 -5.86 -4.97 -2.09
N GLY A 110 -5.19 -5.59 -3.07
CA GLY A 110 -3.81 -5.28 -3.41
C GLY A 110 -3.66 -4.09 -4.35
N PHE A 111 -2.73 -3.21 -4.04
CA PHE A 111 -2.23 -2.15 -4.92
C PHE A 111 -0.70 -2.21 -4.96
N TRP A 112 -0.11 -2.10 -6.14
CA TRP A 112 1.35 -2.10 -6.29
C TRP A 112 1.81 -0.90 -7.10
N THR A 113 2.97 -0.37 -6.73
CA THR A 113 3.63 0.69 -7.49
C THR A 113 5.14 0.60 -7.33
N THR A 114 5.87 1.11 -8.31
CA THR A 114 7.32 1.28 -8.21
C THR A 114 7.64 2.53 -7.39
N TYR A 115 8.83 2.59 -6.82
CA TYR A 115 9.27 3.74 -6.02
C TYR A 115 10.69 4.17 -6.37
N HIS A 116 11.06 5.36 -5.93
CA HIS A 116 12.44 5.73 -5.64
C HIS A 116 12.54 6.21 -4.19
N TYR A 117 13.71 6.09 -3.57
CA TYR A 117 13.91 6.47 -2.18
C TYR A 117 14.64 7.81 -2.12
N GLU A 118 14.09 8.78 -1.38
CA GLU A 118 14.67 10.11 -1.20
C GLU A 118 14.19 10.70 0.13
N ASN A 119 15.06 11.44 0.83
CA ASN A 119 14.68 12.23 2.02
C ASN A 119 13.92 11.43 3.09
N ASN A 120 14.37 10.21 3.38
CA ASN A 120 13.75 9.31 4.36
C ASN A 120 12.31 8.86 4.00
N SER A 121 11.99 8.82 2.71
CA SER A 121 10.68 8.41 2.20
C SER A 121 10.81 7.61 0.92
N PHE A 122 9.89 6.66 0.71
CA PHE A 122 9.69 6.02 -0.58
C PHE A 122 8.70 6.84 -1.39
N VAL A 123 9.19 7.46 -2.46
CA VAL A 123 8.37 8.28 -3.36
C VAL A 123 7.70 7.37 -4.38
N LEU A 124 6.37 7.31 -4.31
CA LEU A 124 5.54 6.41 -5.12
C LEU A 124 5.37 6.96 -6.55
N LYS A 125 5.43 6.08 -7.54
CA LYS A 125 5.12 6.43 -8.93
C LYS A 125 3.63 6.66 -9.15
N ASP A 126 2.80 5.76 -8.65
CA ASP A 126 1.34 5.82 -8.76
C ASP A 126 0.75 6.08 -7.37
N LYS A 127 -0.17 7.04 -7.28
CA LYS A 127 -0.77 7.50 -6.01
C LYS A 127 -2.29 7.31 -5.97
N SER A 128 -2.84 6.46 -6.82
CA SER A 128 -4.26 6.14 -6.80
C SER A 128 -4.55 4.83 -7.50
N TYR A 129 -5.59 4.14 -7.05
CA TYR A 129 -6.13 2.96 -7.72
C TYR A 129 -7.65 2.89 -7.57
N LEU A 130 -8.28 1.99 -8.34
CA LEU A 130 -9.71 1.74 -8.28
C LEU A 130 -9.97 0.42 -7.56
N GLU A 131 -10.74 0.47 -6.49
CA GLU A 131 -11.32 -0.71 -5.85
C GLU A 131 -12.57 -1.14 -6.62
N GLN A 132 -12.43 -2.22 -7.38
CA GLN A 132 -13.52 -2.83 -8.14
C GLN A 132 -14.44 -3.62 -7.21
N GLY A 133 -15.73 -3.36 -7.21
CA GLY A 133 -16.76 -4.11 -6.48
C GLY A 133 -18.09 -4.17 -7.23
N SER A 134 -19.12 -4.70 -6.57
CA SER A 134 -20.49 -4.73 -7.07
C SER A 134 -21.45 -4.53 -5.90
N ASN A 135 -22.59 -3.91 -6.16
CA ASN A 135 -23.71 -3.77 -5.22
C ASN A 135 -24.88 -4.74 -5.55
N GLY A 136 -24.56 -5.86 -6.19
CA GLY A 136 -25.53 -6.87 -6.66
C GLY A 136 -26.33 -6.48 -7.91
N ARG A 137 -26.28 -5.21 -8.36
CA ARG A 137 -26.98 -4.73 -9.57
C ARG A 137 -26.05 -4.19 -10.64
N GLU A 138 -24.99 -3.51 -10.21
CA GLU A 138 -24.01 -2.87 -11.09
C GLU A 138 -22.60 -3.02 -10.52
N ASP A 139 -21.62 -2.87 -11.41
CA ASP A 139 -20.22 -2.75 -11.02
C ASP A 139 -19.99 -1.35 -10.45
N VAL A 140 -19.42 -1.31 -9.26
CA VAL A 140 -19.10 -0.06 -8.56
C VAL A 140 -17.60 -0.01 -8.35
N SER A 141 -16.97 1.06 -8.82
CA SER A 141 -15.56 1.35 -8.54
C SER A 141 -15.46 2.49 -7.54
N ARG A 142 -14.60 2.35 -6.53
CA ARG A 142 -14.27 3.43 -5.59
C ARG A 142 -12.79 3.78 -5.73
N THR A 143 -12.49 5.07 -5.83
CA THR A 143 -11.11 5.53 -5.91
C THR A 143 -10.49 5.53 -4.52
N VAL A 144 -9.29 4.98 -4.42
CA VAL A 144 -8.41 5.16 -3.26
C VAL A 144 -7.25 6.03 -3.70
N THR A 145 -6.99 7.10 -2.94
CA THR A 145 -5.90 8.04 -3.19
C THR A 145 -4.86 7.88 -2.11
N ILE A 146 -3.59 7.90 -2.50
CA ILE A 146 -2.45 7.93 -1.59
C ILE A 146 -1.96 9.37 -1.52
N ASN A 147 -2.16 10.00 -0.37
CA ASN A 147 -1.97 11.44 -0.17
C ASN A 147 -0.53 11.81 0.20
N SER A 148 0.28 10.83 0.61
CA SER A 148 1.68 11.02 0.97
C SER A 148 2.60 10.07 0.22
N ASP A 149 3.90 10.31 0.33
CA ASP A 149 4.88 9.24 0.12
C ASP A 149 4.87 8.30 1.34
N LEU A 150 5.49 7.13 1.22
CA LEU A 150 5.63 6.21 2.36
C LEU A 150 6.83 6.67 3.19
N GLU A 151 6.54 7.29 4.33
CA GLU A 151 7.53 7.92 5.20
C GLU A 151 8.16 6.89 6.14
N VAL A 152 9.47 6.95 6.31
CA VAL A 152 10.15 6.20 7.36
C VAL A 152 10.02 6.98 8.67
N VAL A 153 9.43 6.35 9.70
CA VAL A 153 9.31 6.93 11.05
C VAL A 153 10.54 6.57 11.87
N ASP A 154 10.88 5.29 11.86
CA ASP A 154 12.07 4.70 12.48
C ASP A 154 12.43 3.39 11.73
N PRO A 155 13.47 2.63 12.14
CA PRO A 155 13.85 1.40 11.45
C PRO A 155 12.72 0.38 11.30
N ASP A 156 11.77 0.29 12.23
CA ASP A 156 10.75 -0.75 12.24
C ASP A 156 9.36 -0.21 11.86
N HIS A 157 9.20 1.11 11.74
CA HIS A 157 7.90 1.73 11.45
C HIS A 157 7.89 2.61 10.20
N LEU A 158 6.86 2.40 9.38
CA LEU A 158 6.57 3.22 8.20
C LEU A 158 5.19 3.86 8.33
N LYS A 159 4.96 5.00 7.66
CA LYS A 159 3.70 5.74 7.72
C LYS A 159 3.21 6.18 6.35
N LEU A 160 1.90 6.12 6.14
CA LEU A 160 1.23 6.52 4.90
C LEU A 160 -0.08 7.28 5.20
N LEU A 161 -0.42 8.24 4.36
CA LEU A 161 -1.73 8.88 4.35
C LEU A 161 -2.51 8.45 3.10
N ILE A 162 -3.76 8.04 3.26
CA ILE A 162 -4.68 7.74 2.15
C ILE A 162 -6.03 8.45 2.32
N SER A 163 -6.76 8.61 1.23
CA SER A 163 -8.20 8.90 1.25
C SER A 163 -8.95 7.73 0.64
N LYS A 164 -9.98 7.25 1.35
CA LYS A 164 -10.78 6.10 0.93
C LYS A 164 -12.21 6.18 1.44
N GLU A 165 -13.16 5.73 0.63
CA GLU A 165 -14.56 5.59 1.04
C GLU A 165 -14.81 4.30 1.83
N TYR A 166 -15.52 4.43 2.95
CA TYR A 166 -16.10 3.33 3.73
C TYR A 166 -17.60 3.55 3.94
N TYR A 167 -18.34 2.47 4.12
CA TYR A 167 -19.76 2.55 4.50
C TYR A 167 -19.87 2.67 6.01
N ASP A 168 -20.42 3.77 6.51
CA ASP A 168 -20.66 4.00 7.93
C ASP A 168 -22.11 3.63 8.28
N PHE A 169 -22.28 2.61 9.12
CA PHE A 169 -23.60 2.15 9.57
C PHE A 169 -24.31 3.18 10.45
N LYS A 170 -23.57 4.09 11.08
CA LYS A 170 -24.15 5.17 11.87
C LYS A 170 -24.90 6.19 11.01
N THR A 171 -24.36 6.54 9.85
CA THR A 171 -25.01 7.47 8.90
C THR A 171 -25.82 6.75 7.83
N GLY A 172 -25.58 5.46 7.61
CA GLY A 172 -26.19 4.68 6.54
C GLY A 172 -25.70 5.07 5.15
N SER A 173 -24.46 5.57 5.04
CA SER A 173 -23.91 6.12 3.80
C SER A 173 -22.43 5.82 3.61
N TRP A 174 -21.99 5.82 2.35
CA TRP A 174 -20.56 5.88 2.03
C TRP A 174 -20.02 7.26 2.37
N ILE A 175 -18.90 7.31 3.09
CA ILE A 175 -18.21 8.53 3.49
C ILE A 175 -16.73 8.41 3.14
N MET A 176 -16.16 9.50 2.65
CA MET A 176 -14.72 9.60 2.41
C MET A 176 -14.00 9.82 3.74
N LEU A 177 -13.00 9.01 4.02
CA LEU A 177 -12.15 9.12 5.19
C LEU A 177 -10.73 9.46 4.76
N ASP A 178 -10.09 10.36 5.49
CA ASP A 178 -8.65 10.55 5.44
C ASP A 178 -8.02 9.69 6.54
N ILE A 179 -7.13 8.78 6.15
CA ILE A 179 -6.65 7.72 7.01
C ILE A 179 -5.12 7.81 7.11
N GLU A 180 -4.63 7.94 8.34
CA GLU A 180 -3.23 7.75 8.69
C GLU A 180 -2.97 6.29 9.03
N ILE A 181 -1.97 5.72 8.39
CA ILE A 181 -1.61 4.31 8.51
C ILE A 181 -0.21 4.22 9.07
N VAL A 182 -0.05 3.46 10.15
CA VAL A 182 1.25 3.10 10.69
C VAL A 182 1.46 1.61 10.50
N TYR A 183 2.60 1.27 9.91
CA TYR A 183 3.05 -0.08 9.66
C TYR A 183 4.17 -0.44 10.65
N GLU A 184 4.19 -1.68 11.14
CA GLU A 184 5.27 -2.26 11.94
C GLU A 184 5.90 -3.43 11.18
N ARG A 185 7.23 -3.52 11.21
CA ARG A 185 8.00 -4.58 10.56
C ARG A 185 7.74 -5.93 11.23
N MET A 186 7.51 -6.95 10.42
CA MET A 186 7.41 -8.33 10.89
C MET A 186 8.78 -8.90 11.25
N VAL A 187 8.88 -9.48 12.45
CA VAL A 187 10.04 -10.26 12.90
C VAL A 187 9.72 -11.75 12.73
N PHE A 188 10.56 -12.47 11.97
CA PHE A 188 10.45 -13.91 11.73
C PHE A 188 11.57 -14.69 12.42
#